data_AF-A0A550BUF1-F1
#
_entry.id   AF-A0A550BUF1-F1
#
_cell.length_a   1.000
_cell.length_b   1.000
_cell.length_c   1.000
_cell.angle_alpha   90.00
_cell.angle_beta   90.00
_cell.angle_gamma   90.00
#
_symmetry.space_group_name_H-M   'P 1'
#
loop_
_entity.id
_entity.type
_entity.pdbx_description
1 polymer ?
#
loop_
_entity_poly.entity_id
_entity_poly.type
_entity_poly.pdbx_seq_one_letter_code
_entity_poly.pdbx_strand_id
1 'polypeptide(L)'
;MLRVLDLGVTAHRIITNITAPRLDEVALRITVRTDPFPALLAFIVRSGQIRKLTLDKIDLESTATFLSCMERMDGLREFHLEEHALSLWLLKEDGLARMTCLDMHTPTGPPLTDGPASGDRAVEQGHALSRPLLPSLTAIRLRLVKRGELWRDSLKKMLLSRRQARVYGTWTVPALKDVEVKIAGC
;
A
#
# COMPACT_ATOMS: atom_id res chain seq x y z
N MET A 1 22.06 16.69 8.30
CA MET A 1 21.06 16.41 7.24
C MET A 1 20.12 15.33 7.76
N LEU A 2 18.83 15.58 7.83
CA LEU A 2 17.86 14.64 8.41
C LEU A 2 17.50 13.55 7.39
N ARG A 3 17.67 12.27 7.76
CA ARG A 3 17.32 11.09 6.93
C ARG A 3 16.25 10.20 7.55
N VAL A 4 16.16 10.22 8.88
CA VAL A 4 15.22 9.40 9.66
C VAL A 4 14.42 10.34 10.54
N LEU A 5 13.12 10.13 10.59
CA LEU A 5 12.19 10.86 11.44
C LEU A 5 11.35 9.85 12.20
N ASP A 6 11.53 9.78 13.52
CA ASP A 6 10.73 8.94 14.41
C ASP A 6 9.91 9.85 15.33
N LEU A 7 8.59 9.80 15.19
CA LEU A 7 7.64 10.65 15.89
C LEU A 7 6.71 9.80 16.75
N GLY A 8 6.82 9.98 18.06
CA GLY A 8 5.88 9.40 19.03
C GLY A 8 4.63 10.26 19.27
N VAL A 9 3.69 9.70 20.02
CA VAL A 9 2.46 10.29 20.56
C VAL A 9 1.90 11.51 19.83
N THR A 10 2.25 12.72 20.29
CA THR A 10 1.73 13.98 19.77
C THR A 10 2.64 14.64 18.73
N ALA A 11 3.86 14.11 18.54
CA ALA A 11 4.86 14.69 17.65
C ALA A 11 4.52 14.50 16.17
N HIS A 12 3.57 13.63 15.81
CA HIS A 12 3.10 13.55 14.42
C HIS A 12 2.57 14.90 13.89
N ARG A 13 2.07 15.80 14.77
CA ARG A 13 1.59 17.13 14.38
C ARG A 13 2.69 18.05 13.87
N ILE A 14 3.94 17.85 14.31
CA ILE A 14 5.06 18.69 13.85
C ILE A 14 5.54 18.31 12.45
N ILE A 15 5.12 17.17 11.90
CA ILE A 15 5.53 16.71 10.57
C ILE A 15 5.18 17.73 9.47
N THR A 16 4.11 18.51 9.66
CA THR A 16 3.70 19.57 8.74
C THR A 16 4.67 20.75 8.72
N ASN A 17 5.54 20.90 9.72
CA ASN A 17 6.52 21.99 9.82
C ASN A 17 7.95 21.53 9.47
N ILE A 18 8.16 20.24 9.21
CA ILE A 18 9.48 19.70 8.88
C ILE A 18 9.73 19.83 7.38
N THR A 19 10.83 20.49 7.01
CA THR A 19 11.38 20.47 5.66
C THR A 19 12.58 19.54 5.61
N ALA A 20 12.38 18.33 5.10
CA ALA A 20 13.42 17.31 4.99
C ALA A 20 13.39 16.67 3.59
N PRO A 21 13.98 17.32 2.57
CA PRO A 21 13.90 16.85 1.18
C PRO A 21 14.65 15.54 0.93
N ARG A 22 15.53 15.14 1.85
CA ARG A 22 16.31 13.89 1.79
C ARG A 22 15.92 12.90 2.89
N LEU A 23 14.69 12.99 3.38
CA LEU A 23 14.16 12.05 4.34
C LEU A 23 13.85 10.72 3.65
N ASP A 24 14.46 9.66 4.16
CA ASP A 24 14.32 8.30 3.63
C ASP A 24 13.37 7.45 4.48
N GLU A 25 13.34 7.70 5.79
CA GLU A 25 12.58 6.89 6.77
C GLU A 25 11.67 7.76 7.63
N VAL A 26 10.40 7.34 7.74
CA VAL A 26 9.42 7.91 8.65
C VAL A 26 8.87 6.80 9.55
N ALA A 27 8.92 7.01 10.86
CA ALA A 27 8.23 6.21 11.84
C ALA A 27 7.23 7.09 12.61
N LEU A 28 5.98 6.64 12.65
CA LEU A 28 4.92 7.24 13.44
C LEU A 28 4.50 6.22 14.50
N ARG A 29 4.50 6.62 15.77
CA ARG A 29 4.21 5.73 16.90
C ARG A 29 3.16 6.30 17.82
N ILE A 30 2.19 5.47 18.21
CA ILE A 30 1.24 5.68 19.31
C ILE A 30 0.43 6.97 19.12
N THR A 31 -0.29 7.14 18.01
CA THR A 31 -1.10 8.36 17.80
C THR A 31 -2.45 8.25 18.49
N VAL A 32 -2.47 8.51 19.80
CA VAL A 32 -3.69 8.42 20.60
C VAL A 32 -4.69 9.51 20.17
N ARG A 33 -5.86 9.11 19.66
CA ARG A 33 -7.01 9.99 19.34
C ARG A 33 -6.70 11.08 18.30
N THR A 34 -5.77 10.84 17.38
CA THR A 34 -5.56 11.74 16.24
C THR A 34 -5.05 10.94 15.06
N ASP A 35 -5.75 11.06 13.94
CA ASP A 35 -5.33 10.52 12.65
C ASP A 35 -4.07 11.27 12.14
N PRO A 36 -2.92 10.61 11.95
CA PRO A 36 -1.71 11.28 11.46
C PRO A 36 -1.68 11.43 9.93
N PHE A 37 -2.57 10.79 9.18
CA PHE A 37 -2.50 10.74 7.72
C PHE A 37 -2.76 12.06 7.02
N PRO A 38 -3.65 12.97 7.49
CA PRO A 38 -3.74 14.30 6.89
C PRO A 38 -2.40 15.07 6.97
N ALA A 39 -1.73 15.00 8.13
CA ALA A 39 -0.45 15.64 8.35
C ALA A 39 0.67 14.98 7.53
N LEU A 40 0.69 13.65 7.50
CA LEU A 40 1.63 12.86 6.71
C LEU A 40 1.43 13.13 5.21
N LEU A 41 0.19 13.25 4.73
CA LEU A 41 -0.12 13.55 3.35
C LEU A 41 0.49 14.91 2.92
N ALA A 42 0.23 15.94 3.71
CA ALA A 42 0.80 17.27 3.48
C ALA A 42 2.34 17.27 3.53
N PHE A 43 2.92 16.38 4.33
CA PHE A 43 4.36 16.18 4.37
C PHE A 43 4.90 15.46 3.13
N ILE A 44 4.28 14.37 2.66
CA ILE A 44 4.70 13.61 1.46
C ILE A 44 4.73 14.50 0.23
N VAL A 45 3.72 15.37 0.05
CA VAL A 45 3.66 16.28 -1.11
C VAL A 45 4.87 17.22 -1.20
N ARG A 46 5.50 17.54 -0.06
CA ARG A 46 6.64 18.48 0.02
C ARG A 46 7.99 17.79 0.24
N SER A 47 7.98 16.52 0.63
CA SER A 47 9.19 15.77 0.91
C SER A 47 9.65 14.98 -0.30
N GLY A 48 10.89 14.51 -0.26
CA GLY A 48 11.41 13.60 -1.27
C GLY A 48 10.76 12.22 -1.19
N GLN A 49 11.37 11.26 -1.87
CA GLN A 49 10.86 9.91 -1.97
C GLN A 49 11.15 9.11 -0.68
N ILE A 50 10.12 8.98 0.18
CA ILE A 50 10.18 8.12 1.38
C ILE A 50 10.37 6.66 0.95
N ARG A 51 11.35 5.98 1.53
CA ARG A 51 11.69 4.58 1.25
C ARG A 51 11.18 3.62 2.31
N LYS A 52 11.03 4.08 3.54
CA LYS A 52 10.55 3.26 4.66
C LYS A 52 9.53 4.00 5.49
N LEU A 53 8.42 3.32 5.77
CA LEU A 53 7.35 3.81 6.62
C LEU A 53 7.08 2.78 7.71
N THR A 54 7.13 3.24 8.95
CA THR A 54 6.72 2.47 10.13
C THR A 54 5.51 3.13 10.76
N LEU A 55 4.43 2.36 10.94
CA LEU A 55 3.21 2.74 11.62
C LEU A 55 3.03 1.82 12.81
N ASP A 56 3.13 2.35 14.01
CA ASP A 56 3.05 1.59 15.25
C ASP A 56 1.90 2.12 16.11
N LYS A 57 0.86 1.29 16.33
CA LYS A 57 -0.31 1.63 17.15
C LYS A 57 -0.96 2.96 16.73
N ILE A 58 -1.20 3.07 15.42
CA ILE A 58 -1.81 4.26 14.81
C ILE A 58 -3.33 4.14 14.84
N ASP A 59 -3.98 5.22 15.25
CA ASP A 59 -5.42 5.40 15.10
C ASP A 59 -5.73 5.92 13.69
N LEU A 60 -6.67 5.28 13.00
CA LEU A 60 -7.06 5.66 11.64
C LEU A 60 -8.53 6.06 11.65
N GLU A 61 -8.78 7.33 11.32
CA GLU A 61 -10.15 7.84 11.16
C GLU A 61 -10.60 7.73 9.70
N SER A 62 -9.68 7.92 8.72
CA SER A 62 -10.03 7.98 7.30
C SER A 62 -9.21 7.04 6.39
N THR A 63 -9.86 5.99 5.88
CA THR A 63 -9.27 5.09 4.86
C THR A 63 -8.87 5.83 3.59
N ALA A 64 -9.69 6.78 3.15
CA ALA A 64 -9.42 7.55 1.93
C ALA A 64 -8.13 8.35 2.05
N THR A 65 -7.87 8.95 3.22
CA THR A 65 -6.64 9.71 3.47
C THR A 65 -5.42 8.80 3.57
N PHE A 66 -5.55 7.64 4.22
CA PHE A 66 -4.51 6.61 4.23
C PHE A 66 -4.15 6.15 2.81
N LEU A 67 -5.14 5.77 2.00
CA LEU A 67 -4.91 5.33 0.62
C LEU A 67 -4.25 6.44 -0.20
N SER A 68 -4.72 7.68 -0.06
CA SER A 68 -4.14 8.86 -0.72
C SER A 68 -2.66 9.10 -0.34
N CYS A 69 -2.25 8.72 0.88
CA CYS A 69 -0.85 8.73 1.28
C CYS A 69 -0.08 7.62 0.57
N MET A 70 -0.58 6.38 0.63
CA MET A 70 0.11 5.22 0.07
C MET A 70 0.28 5.34 -1.45
N GLU A 71 -0.70 5.88 -2.16
CA GLU A 71 -0.66 6.14 -3.61
C GLU A 71 0.41 7.15 -4.03
N ARG A 72 0.83 8.03 -3.12
CA ARG A 72 1.88 9.03 -3.36
C ARG A 72 3.27 8.55 -2.97
N MET A 73 3.38 7.43 -2.24
CA MET A 73 4.65 6.87 -1.80
C MET A 73 5.16 5.80 -2.78
N ASP A 74 5.32 6.16 -4.05
CA ASP A 74 5.69 5.20 -5.10
C ASP A 74 7.07 4.57 -4.89
N GLY A 75 7.96 5.27 -4.19
CA GLY A 75 9.28 4.77 -3.85
C GLY A 75 9.37 4.00 -2.54
N LEU A 76 8.24 3.75 -1.87
CA LEU A 76 8.26 3.01 -0.63
C LEU A 76 8.73 1.57 -0.89
N ARG A 77 9.80 1.18 -0.22
CA ARG A 77 10.44 -0.14 -0.32
C ARG A 77 10.14 -0.99 0.89
N GLU A 78 9.98 -0.38 2.06
CA GLU A 78 9.75 -1.06 3.32
C GLU A 78 8.53 -0.49 4.03
N PHE A 79 7.58 -1.37 4.36
CA PHE A 79 6.37 -0.99 5.08
C PHE A 79 6.19 -1.84 6.33
N HIS A 80 6.22 -1.19 7.49
CA HIS A 80 6.02 -1.81 8.78
C HIS A 80 4.72 -1.31 9.40
N LEU A 81 3.86 -2.24 9.79
CA LEU A 81 2.59 -1.96 10.45
C LEU A 81 2.47 -2.83 11.70
N GLU A 82 2.38 -2.17 12.85
CA GLU A 82 1.91 -2.77 14.10
C GLU A 82 0.51 -2.24 14.39
N GLU A 83 -0.46 -3.12 14.27
CA GLU A 83 -1.86 -2.75 14.32
C GLU A 83 -2.36 -2.56 15.75
N HIS A 84 -3.13 -1.50 15.98
CA HIS A 84 -3.92 -1.36 17.18
C HIS A 84 -5.23 -2.17 17.04
N ALA A 85 -5.71 -2.81 18.12
CA ALA A 85 -6.82 -3.77 18.12
C ALA A 85 -8.18 -3.26 17.57
N LEU A 86 -8.27 -1.99 17.19
CA LEU A 86 -9.47 -1.31 16.68
C LEU A 86 -9.34 -0.92 15.19
N SER A 87 -8.22 -1.20 14.52
CA SER A 87 -7.81 -0.53 13.27
C SER A 87 -7.42 -1.50 12.12
N LEU A 88 -8.29 -2.46 11.76
CA LEU A 88 -8.06 -3.51 10.73
C LEU A 88 -8.07 -3.02 9.27
N TRP A 89 -7.46 -1.87 8.97
CA TRP A 89 -7.73 -1.15 7.71
C TRP A 89 -6.89 -1.58 6.52
N LEU A 90 -5.59 -1.83 6.69
CA LEU A 90 -4.78 -2.45 5.63
C LEU A 90 -5.44 -3.76 5.19
N LEU A 91 -6.08 -4.43 6.15
CA LEU A 91 -6.75 -5.71 6.05
C LEU A 91 -8.18 -5.65 5.51
N LYS A 92 -8.74 -4.45 5.27
CA LYS A 92 -9.97 -4.32 4.48
C LYS A 92 -9.64 -4.68 3.03
N GLU A 93 -10.55 -5.40 2.38
CA GLU A 93 -10.30 -6.06 1.09
C GLU A 93 -9.72 -5.10 0.04
N ASP A 94 -10.16 -3.85 0.01
CA ASP A 94 -9.71 -2.85 -0.95
C ASP A 94 -8.20 -2.53 -0.86
N GLY A 95 -7.61 -2.54 0.34
CA GLY A 95 -6.19 -2.24 0.53
C GLY A 95 -5.29 -3.35 0.00
N LEU A 96 -5.52 -4.58 0.46
CA LEU A 96 -4.77 -5.76 0.02
C LEU A 96 -5.04 -6.09 -1.45
N ALA A 97 -6.27 -5.93 -1.93
CA ALA A 97 -6.61 -6.15 -3.33
C ALA A 97 -5.82 -5.21 -4.25
N ARG A 98 -5.69 -3.93 -3.87
CA ARG A 98 -4.91 -2.95 -4.65
C ARG A 98 -3.40 -3.14 -4.59
N MET A 99 -2.90 -3.83 -3.57
CA MET A 99 -1.50 -4.30 -3.51
C MET A 99 -1.31 -5.64 -4.24
N THR A 100 -2.40 -6.34 -4.55
CA THR A 100 -2.38 -7.62 -5.26
C THR A 100 -2.21 -7.35 -6.74
N CYS A 101 -1.14 -7.89 -7.31
CA CYS A 101 -0.90 -7.80 -8.74
C CYS A 101 -1.46 -9.06 -9.40
N LEU A 102 -2.77 -9.10 -9.64
CA LEU A 102 -3.38 -10.19 -10.39
C LEU A 102 -2.79 -10.18 -11.81
N ASP A 103 -2.37 -11.36 -12.28
CA ASP A 103 -1.83 -11.50 -13.62
C ASP A 103 -2.90 -11.01 -14.60
N MET A 104 -2.57 -9.94 -15.31
CA MET A 104 -3.27 -9.66 -16.56
C MET A 104 -2.91 -10.85 -17.43
N HIS A 105 -3.89 -11.70 -17.71
CA HIS A 105 -3.76 -12.62 -18.82
C HIS A 105 -3.25 -11.80 -20.00
N THR A 106 -2.05 -12.13 -20.46
CA THR A 106 -1.58 -11.88 -21.83
C THR A 106 -2.79 -11.97 -22.76
N PRO A 107 -3.01 -11.02 -23.68
CA PRO A 107 -4.14 -11.11 -24.61
C PRO A 107 -3.98 -12.42 -25.40
N THR A 108 -4.75 -13.44 -25.02
CA THR A 108 -4.86 -14.69 -25.76
C THR A 108 -5.70 -14.39 -26.98
N GLY A 109 -5.02 -14.14 -28.10
CA GLY A 109 -5.65 -14.06 -29.41
C GLY A 109 -4.76 -13.36 -30.42
N PRO A 110 -4.22 -14.04 -31.44
CA PRO A 110 -3.80 -13.34 -32.65
C PRO A 110 -5.01 -12.59 -33.24
N PRO A 111 -4.82 -11.42 -33.88
CA PRO A 111 -5.91 -10.75 -34.56
C PRO A 111 -6.44 -11.69 -35.65
N LEU A 112 -7.69 -12.13 -35.50
CA LEU A 112 -8.42 -12.79 -36.58
C LEU A 112 -8.70 -11.73 -37.65
N THR A 113 -7.81 -11.64 -38.63
CA THR A 113 -8.16 -11.19 -39.97
C THR A 113 -9.19 -12.15 -40.53
N ASP A 114 -10.43 -11.66 -40.69
CA ASP A 114 -11.24 -11.71 -41.92
C ASP A 114 -12.74 -11.80 -41.64
N GLY A 115 -13.49 -10.80 -42.12
CA GLY A 115 -14.95 -10.89 -42.29
C GLY A 115 -15.72 -9.62 -41.92
N PRO A 116 -16.47 -9.00 -42.84
CA PRO A 116 -17.38 -7.90 -42.53
C PRO A 116 -18.76 -8.45 -42.19
N ALA A 117 -19.20 -8.35 -40.94
CA ALA A 117 -20.62 -8.51 -40.62
C ALA A 117 -20.97 -7.90 -39.26
N SER A 118 -21.87 -6.92 -39.34
CA SER A 118 -22.99 -6.65 -38.42
C SER A 118 -22.73 -6.46 -36.94
N GLY A 119 -23.26 -5.34 -36.45
CA GLY A 119 -23.09 -4.90 -35.08
C GLY A 119 -23.78 -5.81 -34.07
N ASP A 120 -23.07 -6.05 -32.99
CA ASP A 120 -23.59 -6.03 -31.63
C ASP A 120 -22.43 -5.56 -30.75
N ARG A 121 -22.52 -4.33 -30.24
CA ARG A 121 -21.52 -3.80 -29.31
C ARG A 121 -21.71 -4.46 -27.95
N ALA A 122 -21.11 -5.64 -27.78
CA ALA A 122 -20.70 -6.09 -26.47
C ALA A 122 -19.64 -5.11 -25.95
N VAL A 123 -20.03 -4.23 -25.04
CA VAL A 123 -19.11 -3.38 -24.30
C VAL A 123 -18.34 -4.31 -23.37
N GLU A 124 -17.20 -4.83 -23.84
CA GLU A 124 -16.18 -5.39 -22.96
C GLU A 124 -15.79 -4.29 -22.00
N GLN A 125 -16.24 -4.42 -20.75
CA GLN A 125 -15.75 -3.64 -19.63
C GLN A 125 -14.29 -4.01 -19.41
N GLY A 126 -13.39 -3.42 -20.19
CA GLY A 126 -11.98 -3.37 -19.86
C GLY A 126 -11.88 -2.73 -18.49
N HIS A 127 -11.62 -3.54 -17.46
CA HIS A 127 -11.25 -3.03 -16.14
C HIS A 127 -10.06 -2.10 -16.36
N ALA A 128 -10.29 -0.79 -16.26
CA ALA A 128 -9.25 0.21 -16.30
C ALA A 128 -8.19 -0.22 -15.28
N LEU A 129 -6.96 -0.45 -15.76
CA LEU A 129 -5.84 -0.89 -14.95
C LEU A 129 -5.64 0.13 -13.83
N SER A 130 -6.15 -0.19 -12.65
CA SER A 130 -5.96 0.65 -11.47
C SER A 130 -4.51 0.52 -11.04
N ARG A 131 -3.85 1.65 -10.83
CA ARG A 131 -2.45 1.70 -10.40
C ARG A 131 -2.24 0.79 -9.17
N PRO A 132 -1.25 -0.13 -9.18
CA PRO A 132 -0.97 -0.97 -8.03
C PRO A 132 -0.47 -0.11 -6.87
N LEU A 133 -0.97 -0.39 -5.67
CA LEU A 133 -0.58 0.32 -4.46
C LEU A 133 0.82 -0.13 -4.02
N LEU A 134 1.70 0.83 -3.73
CA LEU A 134 3.09 0.59 -3.33
C LEU A 134 3.85 -0.32 -4.32
N PRO A 135 3.99 0.11 -5.60
CA PRO A 135 4.58 -0.70 -6.65
C PRO A 135 6.03 -1.07 -6.37
N SER A 136 6.79 -0.22 -5.66
CA SER A 136 8.22 -0.47 -5.35
C SER A 136 8.47 -1.28 -4.08
N LEU A 137 7.43 -1.75 -3.39
CA LEU A 137 7.58 -2.45 -2.10
C LEU A 137 8.36 -3.76 -2.25
N THR A 138 9.37 -3.95 -1.41
CA THR A 138 10.20 -5.16 -1.36
C THR A 138 10.22 -5.82 0.01
N ALA A 139 9.82 -5.10 1.07
CA ALA A 139 9.72 -5.63 2.42
C ALA A 139 8.40 -5.22 3.08
N ILE A 140 7.77 -6.16 3.78
CA ILE A 140 6.56 -5.91 4.56
C ILE A 140 6.64 -6.62 5.90
N ARG A 141 6.38 -5.88 6.98
CA ARG A 141 6.31 -6.41 8.34
C ARG A 141 4.98 -6.06 8.96
N LEU A 142 4.19 -7.07 9.28
CA LEU A 142 2.85 -6.93 9.84
C LEU A 142 2.81 -7.59 11.22
N ARG A 143 2.38 -6.85 12.23
CA ARG A 143 1.99 -7.37 13.55
C ARG A 143 0.50 -7.12 13.73
N LEU A 144 -0.27 -8.20 13.67
CA LEU A 144 -1.73 -8.18 13.58
C LEU A 144 -2.34 -8.77 14.85
N VAL A 145 -3.46 -8.24 15.30
CA VAL A 145 -4.24 -8.79 16.42
C VAL A 145 -5.19 -9.85 15.88
N LYS A 146 -5.31 -11.00 16.57
CA LYS A 146 -6.20 -12.10 16.16
C LYS A 146 -7.69 -11.75 16.36
N ARG A 147 -8.26 -10.92 15.47
CA ARG A 147 -9.70 -10.59 15.47
C ARG A 147 -10.24 -10.60 14.05
N GLY A 148 -11.23 -11.46 13.78
CA GLY A 148 -11.87 -11.58 12.46
C GLY A 148 -10.89 -11.94 11.35
N GLU A 149 -10.68 -13.23 11.12
CA GLU A 149 -9.65 -13.75 10.19
C GLU A 149 -9.95 -13.53 8.68
N LEU A 150 -10.93 -12.68 8.36
CA LEU A 150 -11.39 -12.38 6.99
C LEU A 150 -10.28 -11.88 6.07
N TRP A 151 -9.24 -11.29 6.64
CA TRP A 151 -8.11 -10.74 5.90
C TRP A 151 -7.05 -11.76 5.51
N ARG A 152 -7.06 -12.97 6.10
CA ARG A 152 -5.99 -13.97 5.88
C ARG A 152 -5.88 -14.36 4.42
N ASP A 153 -7.02 -14.59 3.76
CA ASP A 153 -7.04 -15.03 2.38
C ASP A 153 -6.59 -13.92 1.43
N SER A 154 -7.05 -12.69 1.65
CA SER A 154 -6.61 -11.52 0.89
C SER A 154 -5.13 -11.24 1.09
N LEU A 155 -4.62 -11.38 2.31
CA LEU A 155 -3.19 -11.21 2.60
C LEU A 155 -2.37 -12.30 1.91
N LYS A 156 -2.83 -13.54 1.98
CA LYS A 156 -2.19 -14.68 1.31
C LYS A 156 -2.15 -14.47 -0.20
N LYS A 157 -3.25 -14.04 -0.82
CA LYS A 157 -3.32 -13.72 -2.26
C LYS A 157 -2.35 -12.61 -2.62
N MET A 158 -2.32 -11.52 -1.84
CA MET A 158 -1.39 -10.40 -2.05
C MET A 158 0.07 -10.87 -1.99
N LEU A 159 0.44 -11.59 -0.93
CA LEU A 159 1.81 -12.11 -0.74
C LEU A 159 2.22 -13.07 -1.87
N LEU A 160 1.32 -13.98 -2.28
CA LEU A 160 1.56 -14.89 -3.40
C LEU A 160 1.76 -14.14 -4.71
N SER A 161 0.93 -13.12 -4.99
CA SER A 161 1.05 -12.30 -6.19
C SER A 161 2.36 -11.50 -6.26
N ARG A 162 3.07 -11.31 -5.14
CA ARG A 162 4.35 -10.60 -5.10
C ARG A 162 5.53 -11.49 -4.76
N ARG A 163 5.40 -12.82 -4.88
CA ARG A 163 6.49 -13.77 -4.65
C ARG A 163 7.61 -13.67 -5.68
N GLN A 164 7.28 -13.23 -6.89
CA GLN A 164 8.22 -13.02 -7.99
C GLN A 164 8.04 -11.62 -8.57
N ALA A 165 9.13 -11.07 -9.10
CA ALA A 165 9.07 -9.81 -9.82
C ALA A 165 8.22 -9.96 -11.08
N ARG A 166 7.45 -8.93 -11.41
CA ARG A 166 6.53 -8.94 -12.56
C ARG A 166 6.31 -7.54 -13.10
N VAL A 167 5.69 -7.48 -14.27
CA VAL A 167 5.19 -6.25 -14.87
C VAL A 167 3.68 -6.25 -14.77
N TYR A 168 3.11 -5.17 -14.22
CA TYR A 168 1.67 -4.94 -14.14
C TYR A 168 1.37 -3.64 -14.88
N GLY A 169 0.70 -3.70 -16.03
CA GLY A 169 0.56 -2.54 -16.92
C GLY A 169 1.93 -1.99 -17.33
N THR A 170 2.23 -0.74 -16.98
CA THR A 170 3.53 -0.08 -17.21
C THR A 170 4.44 -0.11 -15.97
N TRP A 171 3.98 -0.70 -14.86
CA TRP A 171 4.71 -0.72 -13.59
C TRP A 171 5.51 -2.00 -13.42
N THR A 172 6.79 -1.86 -13.11
CA THR A 172 7.59 -2.98 -12.61
C THR A 172 7.33 -3.14 -11.12
N VAL A 173 6.82 -4.32 -10.74
CA VAL A 173 6.56 -4.68 -9.34
C VAL A 173 7.61 -5.72 -8.93
N PRO A 174 8.55 -5.38 -8.03
CA PRO A 174 9.56 -6.32 -7.57
C PRO A 174 8.95 -7.38 -6.65
N ALA A 175 9.66 -8.49 -6.51
CA ALA A 175 9.33 -9.50 -5.51
C ALA A 175 9.45 -8.93 -4.10
N LEU A 176 8.55 -9.34 -3.20
CA LEU A 176 8.74 -9.20 -1.76
C LEU A 176 9.83 -10.17 -1.31
N LYS A 177 10.93 -9.62 -0.78
CA LYS A 177 12.09 -10.38 -0.30
C LYS A 177 12.01 -10.63 1.19
N ASP A 178 11.56 -9.62 1.94
CA ASP A 178 11.53 -9.65 3.40
C ASP A 178 10.10 -9.54 3.89
N VAL A 179 9.50 -10.68 4.22
CA VAL A 179 8.11 -10.76 4.69
C VAL A 179 8.10 -11.29 6.12
N GLU A 180 7.56 -10.48 7.04
CA GLU A 180 7.33 -10.87 8.43
C GLU A 180 5.86 -10.66 8.76
N VAL A 181 5.13 -11.72 9.11
CA VAL A 181 3.74 -11.62 9.59
C VAL A 181 3.65 -12.30 10.95
N LYS A 182 3.37 -11.51 11.97
CA LYS A 182 3.20 -11.94 13.36
C LYS A 182 1.76 -11.71 13.78
N ILE A 183 1.20 -12.68 14.48
CA ILE A 183 -0.16 -12.63 15.00
C ILE A 183 -0.07 -12.67 16.51
N ALA A 184 -0.50 -11.60 17.16
CA ALA A 184 -0.63 -11.56 18.60
C ALA A 184 -1.92 -12.29 19.00
N GLY A 185 -1.79 -13.31 19.87
CA GLY A 185 -2.92 -13.84 20.62
C GLY A 185 -3.35 -12.82 21.67
N CYS A 186 -4.66 -12.59 21.79
CA CYS A 186 -5.23 -11.83 22.89
C CYS A 186 -5.03 -12.56 24.22
#